data_AF-A0A134AG21-F1
#
_entry.id   AF-A0A134AG21-F1
#
_cell.length_a   1.000
_cell.length_b   1.000
_cell.length_c   1.000
_cell.angle_alpha   90.00
_cell.angle_beta   90.00
_cell.angle_gamma   90.00
#
_symmetry.space_group_name_H-M   'P 1'
#
loop_
_entity.id
_entity.type
_entity.pdbx_description
1 polymer ?
#
loop_
_entity_poly.entity_id
_entity_poly.type
_entity_poly.pdbx_seq_one_letter_code
_entity_poly.pdbx_strand_id
1 'polypeptide(L)'
;MLKKYRGSDIMKKVQTRRNRRQPKPRKKNRSMSTSACIGIIVLMICITGLVQLKVQTRLASINSAIDRQTRALEDMDKTYKDMTASLDEIKNSDDIMRKAKFQLGMVYPDNDQIKYIDVAVREKENDVNENVYLNPVISVLHIFNGK
;
A
#
# COMPACT_ATOMS: atom_id res chain seq x y z
N MET A 1 107.41 -20.30 72.08
CA MET A 1 106.21 -19.65 72.66
C MET A 1 105.04 -19.81 71.71
N LEU A 2 104.01 -20.56 72.13
CA LEU A 2 102.70 -20.63 71.48
C LEU A 2 101.85 -19.38 71.78
N LYS A 3 101.19 -18.80 70.77
CA LYS A 3 99.81 -18.26 70.84
C LYS A 3 99.37 -17.86 69.42
N LYS A 4 98.45 -18.59 68.76
CA LYS A 4 97.00 -18.74 69.00
C LYS A 4 96.19 -17.67 68.21
N TYR A 5 95.64 -18.13 67.09
CA TYR A 5 94.44 -17.71 66.35
C TYR A 5 93.92 -16.27 66.48
N ARG A 6 93.64 -15.65 65.33
CA ARG A 6 92.32 -15.02 65.09
C ARG A 6 91.92 -15.02 63.61
N GLY A 7 91.75 -16.22 63.05
CA GLY A 7 91.14 -16.45 61.73
C GLY A 7 89.61 -16.39 61.71
N SER A 8 88.97 -15.84 62.76
CA SER A 8 87.51 -15.86 62.94
C SER A 8 86.79 -14.58 62.53
N ASP A 9 87.50 -13.50 62.21
CA ASP A 9 86.87 -12.21 61.89
C ASP A 9 86.69 -11.96 60.38
N ILE A 10 87.36 -12.74 59.52
CA ILE A 10 87.23 -12.62 58.05
C ILE A 10 86.00 -13.41 57.54
N MET A 11 85.53 -14.42 58.28
CA MET A 11 84.37 -15.24 57.87
C MET A 11 82.99 -14.62 58.15
N LYS A 12 82.90 -13.45 58.82
CA LYS A 12 81.61 -12.78 59.04
C LYS A 12 81.19 -11.79 57.94
N LYS A 13 82.08 -11.44 56.99
CA LYS A 13 81.76 -10.54 55.86
C LYS A 13 81.57 -11.24 54.50
N VAL A 14 81.58 -12.57 54.47
CA VAL A 14 81.31 -13.37 53.26
C VAL A 14 80.02 -14.19 53.44
N GLN A 15 79.06 -13.68 54.21
CA GLN A 15 77.74 -14.31 54.38
C GLN A 15 76.55 -13.39 54.11
N THR A 16 76.77 -12.19 53.56
CA THR A 16 75.75 -11.54 52.72
C THR A 16 75.69 -12.26 51.38
N ARG A 17 75.17 -13.49 51.45
CA ARG A 17 74.70 -14.25 50.31
C ARG A 17 73.87 -13.29 49.47
N ARG A 18 74.37 -13.03 48.26
CA ARG A 18 73.61 -12.52 47.12
C ARG A 18 72.20 -13.09 47.21
N ASN A 19 71.26 -12.27 47.67
CA ASN A 19 69.86 -12.57 47.61
C ASN A 19 69.48 -12.41 46.13
N ARG A 20 69.84 -13.43 45.34
CA ARG A 20 69.58 -13.52 43.92
C ARG A 20 68.08 -13.75 43.82
N ARG A 21 67.31 -12.66 43.89
CA ARG A 21 65.87 -12.64 43.63
C ARG A 21 65.68 -13.33 42.29
N GLN A 22 65.22 -14.57 42.30
CA GLN A 22 64.82 -15.22 41.05
C GLN A 22 63.67 -14.39 40.49
N PRO A 23 63.73 -13.93 39.24
CA PRO A 23 62.62 -13.22 38.65
C PRO A 23 61.43 -14.19 38.59
N LYS A 24 60.36 -13.86 39.33
CA LYS A 24 59.08 -14.59 39.18
C LYS A 24 58.67 -14.50 37.70
N PRO A 25 58.25 -15.60 37.05
CA PRO A 25 57.79 -15.54 35.68
C PRO A 25 56.59 -14.60 35.63
N ARG A 26 56.70 -13.51 34.86
CA ARG A 26 55.56 -12.63 34.57
C ARG A 26 54.53 -13.48 33.84
N LYS A 27 53.32 -13.63 34.41
CA LYS A 27 52.18 -14.16 33.66
C LYS A 27 51.98 -13.25 32.46
N LYS A 28 52.26 -13.77 31.25
CA LYS A 28 51.95 -13.09 30.00
C LYS A 28 50.42 -13.09 29.90
N ASN A 29 49.79 -11.97 30.27
CA ASN A 29 48.38 -11.77 29.95
C ASN A 29 48.28 -11.95 28.44
N ARG A 30 47.56 -12.98 27.99
CA ARG A 30 47.20 -13.15 26.58
C ARG A 30 46.21 -12.03 26.26
N SER A 31 46.74 -10.84 26.04
CA SER A 31 45.99 -9.76 25.42
C SER A 31 45.56 -10.30 24.05
N MET A 32 44.26 -10.28 23.80
CA MET A 32 43.73 -10.65 22.50
C MET A 32 44.45 -9.79 21.45
N SER A 33 44.90 -10.42 20.36
CA SER A 33 45.53 -9.69 19.26
C SER A 33 44.54 -8.64 18.76
N THR A 34 45.00 -7.40 18.53
CA THR A 34 44.16 -6.33 17.96
C THR A 34 43.54 -6.76 16.62
N SER A 35 44.22 -7.62 15.85
CA SER A 35 43.68 -8.23 14.63
C SER A 35 42.48 -9.15 14.88
N ALA A 36 42.44 -9.86 16.01
CA ALA A 36 41.30 -10.68 16.39
C ALA A 36 40.09 -9.82 16.82
N CYS A 37 40.32 -8.68 17.48
CA CYS A 37 39.25 -7.72 17.78
C CYS A 37 38.63 -7.15 16.50
N ILE A 38 39.47 -6.76 15.53
CA ILE A 38 38.99 -6.22 14.25
C ILE A 38 38.17 -7.26 13.49
N GLY A 39 38.63 -8.52 13.45
CA GLY A 39 37.89 -9.61 12.83
C GLY A 39 36.50 -9.82 13.42
N ILE A 40 36.36 -9.74 14.75
CA ILE A 40 35.06 -9.85 15.43
C ILE A 40 34.15 -8.66 15.08
N ILE A 41 34.68 -7.45 15.01
CA ILE A 41 33.90 -6.25 14.66
C ILE A 41 33.36 -6.35 13.23
N VAL A 42 34.20 -6.75 12.27
CA VAL A 42 33.77 -6.94 10.88
C VAL A 42 32.68 -8.00 10.79
N LEU A 43 32.84 -9.11 11.51
CA LEU A 43 31.86 -10.20 11.52
C LEU A 43 30.51 -9.75 12.11
N MET A 44 30.53 -8.92 13.17
CA MET A 44 29.32 -8.32 13.73
C MET A 44 28.62 -7.37 12.75
N ILE A 45 29.37 -6.56 12.00
CA ILE A 45 28.80 -5.68 10.97
C ILE A 45 28.15 -6.50 9.86
N CYS A 46 28.80 -7.57 9.39
CA CYS A 46 28.23 -8.45 8.37
C CYS A 46 26.94 -9.12 8.84
N ILE A 47 26.90 -9.66 10.06
CA ILE A 47 25.68 -10.26 10.61
C ILE A 47 24.56 -9.22 10.71
N THR A 48 24.88 -8.02 11.22
CA THR A 48 23.90 -6.95 11.39
C THR A 48 23.33 -6.50 10.03
N GLY A 49 24.18 -6.36 9.01
CA GLY A 49 23.76 -6.03 7.64
C GLY A 49 22.82 -7.08 7.03
N LEU A 50 23.12 -8.38 7.23
CA LEU A 50 22.27 -9.47 6.76
C LEU A 50 20.90 -9.48 7.47
N VAL A 51 20.87 -9.19 8.77
CA VAL A 51 19.61 -9.09 9.54
C VAL A 51 18.79 -7.90 9.06
N GLN A 52 19.39 -6.73 8.86
CA GLN A 52 18.69 -5.55 8.36
C GLN A 52 18.08 -5.78 6.97
N LEU A 53 18.81 -6.45 6.06
CA LEU A 53 18.29 -6.79 4.74
C LEU A 53 17.06 -7.72 4.81
N LYS A 54 17.08 -8.72 5.70
CA LYS A 54 15.92 -9.59 5.93
C LYS A 54 14.72 -8.83 6.49
N VAL A 55 14.94 -7.84 7.35
CA VAL A 55 13.85 -6.99 7.87
C VAL A 55 13.28 -6.11 6.76
N GLN A 56 14.11 -5.48 5.94
CA GLN A 56 13.64 -4.63 4.85
C GLN A 56 12.84 -5.40 3.80
N THR A 57 13.25 -6.61 3.45
CA THR A 57 12.48 -7.47 2.51
C THR A 57 11.12 -7.87 3.08
N ARG A 58 11.04 -8.17 4.38
CA ARG A 58 9.76 -8.42 5.06
C ARG A 58 8.88 -7.17 5.07
N LEU A 59 9.45 -6.01 5.39
CA LEU A 59 8.72 -4.74 5.39
C LEU A 59 8.17 -4.40 3.99
N ALA A 60 8.97 -4.59 2.94
CA ALA A 60 8.53 -4.40 1.56
C ALA A 60 7.37 -5.34 1.20
N SER A 61 7.41 -6.60 1.64
CA SER A 61 6.31 -7.55 1.40
C SER A 61 5.01 -7.14 2.11
N ILE A 62 5.12 -6.62 3.34
CA ILE A 62 3.97 -6.13 4.11
C ILE A 62 3.40 -4.87 3.46
N ASN A 63 4.25 -3.92 3.07
CA ASN A 63 3.81 -2.72 2.36
C ASN A 63 3.09 -3.07 1.05
N SER A 64 3.61 -4.02 0.28
CA SER A 64 2.93 -4.49 -0.94
C SER A 64 1.58 -5.14 -0.63
N ALA A 65 1.45 -5.88 0.47
CA ALA A 65 0.17 -6.45 0.89
C ALA A 65 -0.83 -5.35 1.31
N ILE A 66 -0.37 -4.33 2.04
CA ILE A 66 -1.18 -3.16 2.43
C ILE A 66 -1.66 -2.41 1.20
N ASP A 67 -0.79 -2.17 0.21
CA ASP A 67 -1.17 -1.47 -1.02
C ASP A 67 -2.24 -2.24 -1.80
N ARG A 68 -2.14 -3.56 -1.88
CA ARG A 68 -3.16 -4.41 -2.52
C ARG A 68 -4.50 -4.33 -1.79
N GLN A 69 -4.47 -4.40 -0.46
CA GLN A 69 -5.70 -4.30 0.34
C GLN A 69 -6.33 -2.91 0.21
N THR A 70 -5.52 -1.85 0.23
CA THR A 70 -5.99 -0.47 0.04
C THR A 70 -6.68 -0.28 -1.31
N ARG A 71 -6.09 -0.81 -2.39
CA ARG A 71 -6.71 -0.76 -3.72
C ARG A 71 -8.02 -1.54 -3.78
N ALA A 72 -8.06 -2.74 -3.19
CA ALA A 72 -9.29 -3.52 -3.12
C ALA A 72 -10.40 -2.78 -2.34
N LEU A 73 -10.03 -2.05 -1.29
CA LEU A 73 -10.95 -1.23 -0.51
C LEU A 73 -11.49 -0.06 -1.35
N GLU A 74 -10.63 0.60 -2.11
CA GLU A 74 -11.00 1.71 -3.01
C GLU A 74 -11.96 1.24 -4.11
N ASP A 75 -11.68 0.09 -4.72
CA ASP A 75 -12.55 -0.49 -5.75
C ASP A 75 -13.91 -0.91 -5.18
N MET A 76 -13.94 -1.45 -3.96
CA MET A 76 -15.19 -1.73 -3.25
C MET A 76 -15.99 -0.47 -2.95
N ASP A 77 -15.35 0.61 -2.48
CA ASP A 77 -16.01 1.89 -2.19
C ASP A 77 -16.61 2.51 -3.46
N LYS A 78 -15.87 2.47 -4.58
CA LYS A 78 -16.39 2.90 -5.89
C LYS A 78 -17.62 2.10 -6.30
N THR A 79 -17.55 0.77 -6.18
CA THR A 79 -18.66 -0.12 -6.51
C THR A 79 -19.89 0.17 -5.64
N TYR A 80 -19.69 0.37 -4.34
CA TYR A 80 -20.78 0.70 -3.42
C TYR A 80 -21.45 2.04 -3.78
N LYS A 81 -20.65 3.06 -4.10
CA LYS A 81 -21.16 4.37 -4.54
C LYS A 81 -21.96 4.27 -5.85
N ASP A 82 -21.46 3.50 -6.81
CA ASP A 82 -22.13 3.28 -8.10
C ASP A 82 -23.50 2.56 -7.93
N MET A 83 -23.52 1.50 -7.11
CA MET A 83 -24.77 0.81 -6.75
C MET A 83 -25.76 1.74 -6.02
N THR A 84 -25.26 2.59 -5.14
CA THR A 84 -26.09 3.55 -4.40
C THR A 84 -26.69 4.60 -5.35
N ALA A 85 -25.89 5.13 -6.26
CA ALA A 85 -26.38 6.07 -7.29
C ALA A 85 -27.43 5.41 -8.19
N SER A 86 -27.20 4.16 -8.61
CA SER A 86 -28.16 3.38 -9.41
C SER A 86 -29.48 3.17 -8.67
N LEU A 87 -29.43 2.90 -7.36
CA LEU A 87 -30.64 2.77 -6.52
C LEU A 87 -31.40 4.09 -6.40
N ASP A 88 -30.69 5.20 -6.22
CA ASP A 88 -31.31 6.53 -6.16
C ASP A 88 -31.95 6.90 -7.51
N GLU A 89 -31.33 6.54 -8.63
CA GLU A 89 -31.90 6.72 -9.97
C GLU A 89 -33.20 5.93 -10.14
N ILE A 90 -33.21 4.64 -9.77
CA ILE A 90 -34.41 3.79 -9.84
C ILE A 90 -35.53 4.38 -8.98
N LYS A 91 -35.22 4.77 -7.74
CA LYS A 91 -36.20 5.37 -6.83
C LYS A 91 -36.78 6.67 -7.40
N ASN A 92 -35.93 7.51 -7.98
CA ASN A 92 -36.40 8.75 -8.61
C ASN A 92 -37.27 8.46 -9.83
N SER A 93 -36.89 7.47 -10.66
CA SER A 93 -37.70 7.00 -11.79
C SER A 93 -39.09 6.50 -11.34
N ASP A 94 -39.15 5.71 -10.28
CA ASP A 94 -40.41 5.24 -9.70
C ASP A 94 -41.28 6.37 -9.17
N ASP A 95 -40.67 7.38 -8.52
CA ASP A 95 -41.39 8.55 -8.05
C ASP A 95 -41.89 9.42 -9.21
N ILE A 96 -41.13 9.55 -10.31
CA ILE A 96 -41.55 10.21 -11.55
C ILE A 96 -42.73 9.45 -12.15
N MET A 97 -42.63 8.12 -12.31
CA MET A 97 -43.70 7.27 -12.82
C MET A 97 -44.97 7.42 -11.98
N ARG A 98 -44.84 7.41 -10.65
CA ARG A 98 -45.97 7.58 -9.73
C ARG A 98 -46.62 8.96 -9.93
N LYS A 99 -45.85 10.04 -9.97
CA LYS A 99 -46.39 11.39 -10.19
C LYS A 99 -47.07 11.50 -11.56
N ALA A 100 -46.45 11.00 -12.63
CA ALA A 100 -47.05 10.99 -13.96
C ALA A 100 -48.39 10.24 -13.99
N LYS A 101 -48.46 9.07 -13.37
CA LYS A 101 -49.68 8.26 -13.33
C LYS A 101 -50.80 8.92 -12.52
N PHE A 102 -50.50 9.33 -11.29
CA PHE A 102 -51.54 9.76 -10.35
C PHE A 102 -51.86 11.26 -10.41
N GLN A 103 -50.88 12.11 -10.73
CA GLN A 103 -51.10 13.56 -10.80
C GLN A 103 -51.42 14.03 -12.21
N LEU A 104 -50.80 13.44 -13.23
CA LEU A 104 -50.98 13.83 -14.63
C LEU A 104 -51.96 12.91 -15.38
N GLY A 105 -52.43 11.82 -14.75
CA GLY A 105 -53.35 10.86 -15.36
C GLY A 105 -52.72 10.08 -16.52
N MET A 106 -51.39 10.03 -16.60
CA MET A 106 -50.69 9.32 -17.68
C MET A 106 -50.83 7.80 -17.49
N VAL A 107 -51.12 7.10 -18.58
CA VAL A 107 -51.16 5.63 -18.63
C VAL A 107 -49.97 5.14 -19.45
N TYR A 108 -49.25 4.16 -18.90
CA TYR A 108 -48.14 3.55 -19.63
C TYR A 108 -48.72 2.75 -20.82
N PRO A 109 -48.24 2.97 -22.06
CA PRO A 109 -48.76 2.27 -23.22
C PRO A 109 -48.41 0.78 -23.15
N ASP A 110 -49.30 -0.05 -23.69
CA ASP A 110 -49.07 -1.49 -23.80
C ASP A 110 -48.01 -1.78 -24.89
N ASN A 111 -47.31 -2.92 -24.79
CA ASN A 111 -46.17 -3.24 -25.67
C ASN A 111 -46.57 -3.33 -27.17
N ASP A 112 -47.83 -3.62 -27.46
CA ASP A 112 -48.40 -3.65 -28.81
C ASP A 112 -48.65 -2.24 -29.40
N GLN A 113 -48.72 -1.21 -28.54
CA GLN A 113 -48.90 0.19 -28.93
C GLN A 113 -47.56 0.89 -29.21
N ILE A 114 -46.44 0.28 -28.85
CA ILE A 114 -45.09 0.83 -29.07
C ILE A 114 -44.62 0.48 -30.49
N LYS A 115 -44.60 1.47 -31.39
CA LYS A 115 -44.04 1.33 -32.74
C LYS A 115 -42.64 1.94 -32.79
N TYR A 116 -41.64 1.11 -33.06
CA TYR A 116 -40.28 1.55 -33.32
C TYR A 116 -40.16 1.98 -34.77
N ILE A 117 -39.80 3.25 -35.00
CA ILE A 117 -39.51 3.75 -36.33
C ILE A 117 -37.99 3.67 -36.50
N ASP A 118 -37.55 2.85 -37.45
CA ASP A 118 -36.14 2.78 -37.83
C ASP A 118 -35.84 3.98 -38.75
N VAL A 119 -35.20 5.00 -38.19
CA VAL A 119 -34.82 6.21 -38.93
C VAL A 119 -33.48 5.92 -39.59
N ALA A 120 -33.51 5.16 -40.69
CA ALA A 120 -32.38 5.11 -41.59
C ALA A 120 -32.15 6.53 -42.14
N VAL A 121 -31.10 7.19 -41.65
CA VAL A 121 -30.67 8.51 -42.10
C VAL A 121 -30.29 8.40 -43.58
N ARG A 122 -31.25 8.65 -44.46
CA ARG A 122 -31.01 8.81 -45.89
C ARG A 122 -30.58 10.25 -46.12
N GLU A 123 -29.29 10.45 -46.32
CA GLU A 123 -28.78 11.71 -46.86
C GLU A 123 -29.33 11.90 -48.29
N LYS A 124 -30.13 12.97 -48.45
CA LYS A 124 -30.48 13.71 -49.68
C LYS A 124 -31.16 12.94 -50.84
N GLU A 125 -32.38 13.35 -51.17
CA GLU A 125 -32.61 14.28 -52.29
C GLU A 125 -34.04 14.86 -52.21
N ASN A 126 -34.18 16.11 -52.63
CA ASN A 126 -35.44 16.86 -52.66
C ASN A 126 -36.41 16.23 -53.69
N ASP A 127 -37.64 15.89 -53.29
CA ASP A 127 -38.84 16.20 -54.10
C ASP A 127 -40.14 16.02 -53.28
N VAL A 128 -41.16 16.74 -53.70
CA VAL A 128 -42.34 17.25 -52.99
C VAL A 128 -43.42 16.19 -52.66
N ASN A 129 -44.01 16.22 -51.45
CA ASN A 129 -45.48 16.14 -51.28
C ASN A 129 -45.93 16.60 -49.87
N GLU A 130 -46.67 17.70 -49.85
CA GLU A 130 -47.22 18.43 -48.71
C GLU A 130 -48.38 17.68 -48.02
N ASN A 131 -48.23 16.39 -47.67
CA ASN A 131 -49.34 15.57 -47.12
C ASN A 131 -49.01 14.87 -45.78
N VAL A 132 -48.06 15.39 -45.00
CA VAL A 132 -47.81 14.85 -43.65
C VAL A 132 -48.69 15.59 -42.64
N TYR A 133 -49.84 14.98 -42.34
CA TYR A 133 -50.82 15.32 -41.31
C TYR A 133 -50.26 16.14 -40.13
N LEU A 134 -50.47 17.45 -40.20
CA LEU A 134 -50.35 18.36 -39.07
C LEU A 134 -51.51 18.13 -38.10
N ASN A 135 -51.16 17.80 -36.85
CA ASN A 135 -51.78 18.25 -35.60
C ASN A 135 -53.33 18.20 -35.49
N PRO A 136 -53.92 17.38 -34.59
CA PRO A 136 -55.39 17.23 -34.47
C PRO A 136 -56.16 18.53 -34.15
N VAL A 137 -55.48 19.60 -33.73
CA VAL A 137 -56.11 20.89 -33.40
C VAL A 137 -56.64 21.62 -34.65
N ILE A 138 -56.01 21.47 -35.82
CA ILE A 138 -56.45 22.19 -37.05
C ILE A 138 -57.66 21.50 -37.70
N SER A 139 -57.81 20.19 -37.52
CA SER A 139 -58.89 19.42 -38.15
C SER A 139 -60.29 19.75 -37.60
N VAL A 140 -60.38 20.27 -36.38
CA VAL A 140 -61.68 20.64 -35.76
C VAL A 140 -62.19 21.98 -36.32
N LEU A 141 -61.29 22.91 -36.67
CA LEU A 141 -61.68 24.25 -37.11
C LEU A 141 -62.37 24.24 -38.49
N HIS A 142 -62.03 23.29 -39.36
CA HIS A 142 -62.59 23.19 -40.71
C HIS A 142 -64.01 22.60 -40.73
N ILE A 143 -64.43 21.90 -39.67
CA ILE A 143 -65.78 21.31 -39.54
C ILE A 143 -66.82 22.38 -39.19
N PHE A 144 -66.42 23.47 -38.52
CA PHE A 144 -67.34 24.52 -38.06
C PHE A 144 -67.49 25.71 -39.02
N ASN A 145 -66.66 25.82 -40.06
CA ASN A 145 -66.68 26.94 -41.00
C ASN A 145 -67.30 26.63 -42.37
N GLY A 146 -67.80 25.42 -42.60
CA GLY A 146 -68.54 25.07 -43.82
C GLY A 146 -70.05 25.25 -43.64
N LYS A 147 -70.57 26.42 -44.01
CA LYS A 147 -71.99 26.62 -44.36
C LYS A 147 -72.20 26.31 -45.84
#